data_AF-A0A9D5V8W6-F1
#
_entry.id   AF-A0A9D5V8W6-F1
#
_cell.length_a   1.000
_cell.length_b   1.000
_cell.length_c   1.000
_cell.angle_alpha   90.00
_cell.angle_beta   90.00
_cell.angle_gamma   90.00
#
_symmetry.space_group_name_H-M   'P 1'
#
loop_
_entity.id
_entity.type
_entity.pdbx_description
1 polymer ?
#
loop_
_entity_poly.entity_id
_entity_poly.type
_entity_poly.pdbx_seq_one_letter_code
_entity_poly.pdbx_strand_id
1 'polypeptide(L)'
;MNIKHDRINSIDDLVQKSMDELLLEVGDIIIKNRMGMKQYSHQEIIEIAKEWFRNNFIKFKVLLCGNERIIHISQSGNTSEAELAIIIADLIASNVVGVPVLTASVLLAKIGVNRLCGE
;
A
#
# COMPACT_ATOMS: atom_id res chain seq x y z
N MET A 1 8.27 32.86 4.12
CA MET A 1 8.00 31.72 3.21
C MET A 1 7.79 30.50 4.10
N ASN A 2 6.54 30.13 4.40
CA ASN A 2 6.25 28.96 5.23
C ASN A 2 6.40 27.71 4.35
N ILE A 3 7.52 27.02 4.50
CA ILE A 3 7.69 25.67 3.98
C ILE A 3 6.76 24.80 4.81
N LYS A 4 5.55 24.53 4.31
CA LYS A 4 4.74 23.42 4.80
C LYS A 4 5.62 22.18 4.59
N HIS A 5 6.18 21.66 5.69
CA HIS A 5 6.72 20.32 5.68
C HIS A 5 5.59 19.42 5.20
N ASP A 6 5.71 18.90 3.98
CA ASP A 6 4.93 17.75 3.56
C ASP A 6 5.07 16.73 4.68
N ARG A 7 3.98 16.46 5.37
CA ARG A 7 3.96 15.44 6.42
C ARG A 7 4.34 14.15 5.72
N ILE A 8 5.59 13.73 5.88
CA ILE A 8 5.96 12.33 5.75
C ILE A 8 5.08 11.67 6.81
N ASN A 9 3.93 11.13 6.39
CA ASN A 9 3.08 10.35 7.28
C ASN A 9 4.01 9.29 7.86
N SER A 10 4.18 9.31 9.18
CA SER A 10 4.98 8.29 9.83
C SER A 10 4.33 6.93 9.53
N ILE A 11 5.12 5.86 9.54
CA ILE A 11 4.55 4.52 9.36
C ILE A 11 3.45 4.25 10.40
N ASP A 12 3.62 4.80 11.61
CA ASP A 12 2.65 4.75 12.69
C ASP A 12 1.33 5.43 12.30
N ASP A 13 1.36 6.61 11.67
CA ASP A 13 0.15 7.27 11.18
C ASP A 13 -0.56 6.45 10.10
N LEU A 14 0.19 5.79 9.22
CA LEU A 14 -0.38 4.99 8.13
C LEU A 14 -1.04 3.70 8.65
N VAL A 15 -0.44 3.01 9.62
CA VAL A 15 -1.03 1.78 10.17
C VAL A 15 -2.28 2.05 11.01
N GLN A 16 -2.47 3.27 11.53
CA GLN A 16 -3.72 3.65 12.21
C GLN A 16 -4.88 3.91 11.24
N LYS A 17 -4.61 4.11 9.94
CA LYS A 17 -5.67 4.35 8.95
C LYS A 17 -6.47 3.08 8.66
N SER A 18 -7.76 3.28 8.41
CA SER A 18 -8.61 2.24 7.85
C SER A 18 -8.19 1.86 6.43
N MET A 19 -8.65 0.70 5.95
CA MET A 19 -8.44 0.28 4.56
C MET A 19 -8.99 1.31 3.57
N ASP A 20 -10.15 1.90 3.84
CA ASP A 20 -10.77 2.87 2.95
C ASP A 20 -9.97 4.19 2.90
N GLU A 21 -9.45 4.67 4.03
CA GLU A 21 -8.58 5.86 4.07
C GLU A 21 -7.28 5.65 3.27
N LEU A 22 -6.68 4.46 3.38
CA LEU A 22 -5.49 4.12 2.59
C LEU A 22 -5.80 4.01 1.09
N LEU A 23 -6.95 3.42 0.74
CA LEU A 23 -7.40 3.33 -0.66
C LEU A 23 -7.70 4.71 -1.23
N LEU A 24 -8.30 5.62 -0.45
CA LEU A 24 -8.50 7.01 -0.86
C LEU A 24 -7.18 7.70 -1.17
N GLU A 25 -6.17 7.55 -0.31
CA GLU A 25 -4.85 8.14 -0.55
C GLU A 25 -4.21 7.64 -1.83
N VAL A 26 -4.30 6.33 -2.09
CA VAL A 26 -3.81 5.73 -3.33
C VAL A 26 -4.58 6.27 -4.54
N GLY A 27 -5.91 6.29 -4.48
CA GLY A 27 -6.77 6.74 -5.56
C GLY A 27 -6.57 8.21 -5.90
N ASP A 28 -6.48 9.06 -4.89
CA ASP A 28 -6.22 10.50 -5.03
C ASP A 28 -4.89 10.76 -5.74
N ILE A 29 -3.84 10.00 -5.40
CA ILE A 29 -2.53 10.16 -6.03
C ILE A 29 -2.57 9.72 -7.49
N ILE A 30 -3.25 8.61 -7.79
CA ILE A 30 -3.44 8.15 -9.17
C ILE A 30 -4.20 9.20 -9.99
N ILE A 31 -5.26 9.79 -9.43
CA ILE A 31 -6.05 10.84 -10.09
C ILE A 31 -5.21 12.10 -10.29
N LYS A 32 -4.48 12.55 -9.27
CA LYS A 32 -3.58 13.73 -9.37
C LYS A 32 -2.52 13.55 -10.46
N ASN A 33 -2.06 12.31 -10.69
CA ASN A 33 -1.12 11.98 -11.76
C ASN A 33 -1.78 11.92 -13.15
N ARG A 34 -3.11 11.80 -13.24
CA ARG A 34 -3.85 11.87 -14.51
C ARG A 34 -4.19 13.33 -14.78
N MET A 35 -3.67 13.89 -15.88
CA MET A 35 -4.05 15.25 -16.30
C MET A 35 -5.55 15.30 -16.63
N GLY A 36 -6.34 15.98 -15.80
CA GLY A 36 -7.77 16.16 -16.04
C GLY A 36 -8.50 16.87 -14.88
N MET A 37 -9.55 17.62 -15.22
CA MET A 37 -10.40 18.35 -14.25
C MET A 37 -11.65 17.54 -13.83
N LYS A 38 -11.68 16.22 -14.06
CA LYS A 38 -12.85 15.41 -13.65
C LYS A 38 -12.92 15.39 -12.12
N GLN A 39 -14.08 15.75 -11.58
CA GLN A 39 -14.40 15.52 -10.18
C GLN A 39 -14.81 14.07 -10.00
N TYR A 40 -14.22 13.41 -8.99
CA TYR A 40 -14.52 12.03 -8.64
C TYR A 40 -15.20 12.01 -7.27
N SER A 41 -16.23 11.20 -7.15
CA SER A 41 -16.81 10.86 -5.85
C SER A 41 -15.85 10.00 -5.03
N HIS A 42 -16.05 9.98 -3.72
CA HIS A 42 -15.28 9.14 -2.80
C HIS A 42 -15.24 7.67 -3.23
N GLN A 43 -16.40 7.12 -3.64
CA GLN A 43 -16.49 5.73 -4.09
C GLN A 43 -15.70 5.48 -5.38
N GLU A 44 -15.74 6.41 -6.34
CA GLU A 44 -14.95 6.30 -7.57
C GLU A 44 -13.44 6.29 -7.28
N ILE A 45 -12.98 7.11 -6.33
CA ILE A 45 -11.57 7.17 -5.92
C ILE A 45 -11.12 5.80 -5.36
N ILE A 46 -11.93 5.22 -4.47
CA ILE A 46 -11.66 3.89 -3.90
C ILE A 46 -11.64 2.82 -4.99
N GLU A 47 -12.57 2.84 -5.94
CA GLU A 47 -12.57 1.84 -7.02
C GLU A 47 -11.37 1.98 -7.95
N ILE A 48 -10.89 3.19 -8.23
CA ILE A 48 -9.64 3.43 -8.96
C ILE A 48 -8.44 2.83 -8.22
N ALA A 49 -8.37 3.02 -6.89
CA ALA A 49 -7.31 2.45 -6.07
C ALA A 49 -7.35 0.90 -6.07
N LYS A 50 -8.55 0.32 -5.94
CA LYS A 50 -8.74 -1.13 -6.02
C LYS A 50 -8.37 -1.68 -7.39
N GLU A 51 -8.72 -0.99 -8.48
CA GLU A 51 -8.34 -1.38 -9.84
C GLU A 51 -6.82 -1.37 -10.00
N TRP A 52 -6.15 -0.29 -9.56
CA TRP A 52 -4.69 -0.23 -9.56
C TRP A 52 -4.08 -1.39 -8.75
N PHE A 53 -4.64 -1.69 -7.58
CA PHE A 53 -4.16 -2.79 -6.75
C PHE A 53 -4.33 -4.16 -7.44
N ARG A 54 -5.50 -4.43 -8.04
CA ARG A 54 -5.76 -5.65 -8.82
C ARG A 54 -4.76 -5.81 -9.98
N ASN A 55 -4.47 -4.73 -10.69
CA ASN A 55 -3.53 -4.74 -11.81
C ASN A 55 -2.07 -4.99 -11.39
N ASN A 56 -1.73 -4.69 -10.13
CA ASN A 56 -0.39 -4.96 -9.58
C ASN A 56 -0.34 -6.20 -8.68
N PHE A 57 -1.48 -6.84 -8.42
CA PHE A 57 -1.62 -7.93 -7.47
C PHE A 57 -0.67 -9.10 -7.75
N ILE A 58 -0.61 -9.54 -9.02
CA ILE A 58 0.27 -10.64 -9.43
C ILE A 58 1.74 -10.30 -9.16
N LYS A 59 2.16 -9.06 -9.43
CA LYS A 59 3.53 -8.61 -9.17
C LYS A 59 3.84 -8.65 -7.69
N PHE A 60 2.93 -8.16 -6.84
CA PHE A 60 3.08 -8.26 -5.40
C PHE A 60 3.16 -9.71 -4.92
N LYS A 61 2.30 -10.59 -5.44
CA LYS A 61 2.33 -12.03 -5.10
C LYS A 61 3.69 -12.65 -5.41
N VAL A 62 4.26 -12.37 -6.58
CA VAL A 62 5.59 -12.87 -6.99
C VAL A 62 6.70 -12.36 -6.07
N LEU A 63 6.67 -11.09 -5.68
CA LEU A 63 7.70 -10.49 -4.82
C LEU A 63 7.62 -10.96 -3.37
N LEU A 64 6.41 -11.26 -2.87
CA LEU A 64 6.18 -11.52 -1.45
C LEU A 64 6.14 -13.02 -1.12
N CYS A 65 5.45 -13.84 -1.91
CA CYS A 65 5.02 -15.17 -1.47
C CYS A 65 6.10 -16.25 -1.51
N GLY A 66 7.21 -15.99 -2.22
CA GLY A 66 8.41 -16.83 -2.18
C GLY A 66 9.54 -16.25 -1.33
N ASN A 67 9.32 -15.12 -0.66
CA ASN A 67 10.38 -14.44 0.07
C ASN A 67 10.53 -15.03 1.49
N GLU A 68 11.71 -15.54 1.81
CA GLU A 68 11.99 -16.18 3.11
C GLU A 68 11.71 -15.26 4.30
N ARG A 69 11.97 -13.94 4.18
CA ARG A 69 11.72 -12.99 5.27
C ARG A 69 10.22 -12.87 5.56
N ILE A 70 9.40 -12.82 4.50
CA ILE A 70 7.94 -12.77 4.61
C ILE A 70 7.39 -14.06 5.20
N ILE A 71 7.91 -15.22 4.75
CA ILE A 71 7.50 -16.55 5.27
C ILE A 71 7.85 -16.68 6.77
N HIS A 72 9.07 -16.33 7.16
CA HIS A 72 9.49 -16.41 8.56
C HIS A 72 8.62 -15.51 9.46
N ILE A 73 8.32 -14.31 9.01
CA ILE A 73 7.51 -13.34 9.75
C ILE A 73 6.06 -13.83 9.89
N SER A 74 5.45 -14.29 8.80
CA SER A 74 4.06 -14.78 8.84
C SER A 74 3.89 -16.00 9.77
N GLN A 75 4.93 -16.82 9.91
CA GLN A 75 4.94 -17.97 10.81
C GLN A 75 5.20 -17.60 12.28
N SER A 76 5.96 -16.53 12.54
CA SER A 76 6.34 -16.13 13.89
C SER A 76 5.19 -15.53 14.72
N GLY A 77 4.18 -14.96 14.05
CA GLY A 77 2.98 -14.37 14.68
C GLY A 77 3.22 -13.13 15.56
N ASN A 78 4.46 -12.68 15.74
CA ASN A 78 4.83 -11.62 16.68
C ASN A 78 5.24 -10.30 16.00
N THR A 79 5.02 -10.16 14.69
CA THR A 79 5.42 -8.97 13.94
C THR A 79 4.28 -7.95 13.90
N SER A 80 4.60 -6.71 14.24
CA SER A 80 3.64 -5.60 14.15
C SER A 80 3.27 -5.27 12.68
N GLU A 81 2.12 -4.65 12.46
CA GLU A 81 1.71 -4.19 11.12
C GLU A 81 2.74 -3.21 10.51
N ALA A 82 3.35 -2.36 11.33
CA ALA A 82 4.35 -1.39 10.91
C ALA A 82 5.65 -2.07 10.45
N GLU A 83 6.15 -3.03 11.22
CA GLU A 83 7.33 -3.82 10.85
C GLU A 83 7.09 -4.62 9.57
N LEU A 84 5.92 -5.26 9.45
CA LEU A 84 5.54 -5.99 8.24
C LEU A 84 5.47 -5.05 7.03
N ALA A 85 4.86 -3.87 7.17
CA ALA A 85 4.78 -2.89 6.11
C ALA A 85 6.16 -2.36 5.68
N ILE A 86 7.10 -2.15 6.61
CA ILE A 86 8.48 -1.75 6.27
C ILE A 86 9.17 -2.83 5.44
N ILE A 87 9.01 -4.10 5.82
CA ILE A 87 9.63 -5.21 5.11
C ILE A 87 9.00 -5.42 3.73
N ILE A 88 7.68 -5.29 3.63
CA ILE A 88 7.00 -5.28 2.33
C ILE A 88 7.51 -4.12 1.47
N ALA A 89 7.67 -2.92 2.04
CA ALA A 89 8.17 -1.74 1.33
C ALA A 89 9.55 -1.97 0.73
N ASP A 90 10.48 -2.56 1.47
CA ASP A 90 11.81 -2.94 0.99
C ASP A 90 11.72 -3.85 -0.25
N LEU A 91 10.82 -4.83 -0.23
CA LEU A 91 10.64 -5.79 -1.33
C LEU A 91 9.98 -5.20 -2.58
N ILE A 92 9.05 -4.26 -2.41
CA ILE A 92 8.26 -3.73 -3.53
C ILE A 92 8.75 -2.36 -4.04
N ALA A 93 9.67 -1.69 -3.34
CA ALA A 93 10.09 -0.32 -3.62
C ALA A 93 10.52 -0.07 -5.09
N SER A 94 11.18 -1.04 -5.71
CA SER A 94 11.64 -0.95 -7.10
C SER A 94 10.57 -1.25 -8.15
N ASN A 95 9.40 -1.76 -7.74
CA ASN A 95 8.34 -2.24 -8.64
C ASN A 95 7.04 -1.45 -8.54
N VAL A 96 6.87 -0.63 -7.50
CA VAL A 96 5.70 0.23 -7.34
C VAL A 96 5.89 1.53 -8.09
N VAL A 97 4.94 1.84 -8.97
CA VAL A 97 4.93 3.08 -9.77
C VAL A 97 3.61 3.80 -9.58
N GLY A 98 3.70 5.12 -9.43
CA GLY A 98 2.53 6.02 -9.43
C GLY A 98 1.79 6.12 -8.09
N VAL A 99 2.27 5.46 -7.03
CA VAL A 99 1.73 5.57 -5.66
C VAL A 99 2.87 5.52 -4.63
N PRO A 100 2.69 6.06 -3.41
CA PRO A 100 3.68 5.94 -2.34
C PRO A 100 3.86 4.49 -1.90
N VAL A 101 5.11 4.03 -1.91
CA VAL A 101 5.48 2.64 -1.55
C VAL A 101 4.95 2.28 -0.17
N LEU A 102 5.15 3.13 0.84
CA LEU A 102 4.73 2.85 2.22
C LEU A 102 3.21 2.67 2.35
N THR A 103 2.40 3.49 1.67
CA THR A 103 0.94 3.35 1.67
C THR A 103 0.50 2.01 1.06
N ALA A 104 1.09 1.64 -0.08
CA ALA A 104 0.83 0.34 -0.71
C ALA A 104 1.26 -0.82 0.20
N SER A 105 2.40 -0.70 0.89
CA SER A 105 2.88 -1.71 1.83
C SER A 105 1.99 -1.88 3.05
N VAL A 106 1.47 -0.79 3.61
CA VAL A 106 0.51 -0.88 4.73
C VAL A 106 -0.79 -1.53 4.27
N LEU A 107 -1.28 -1.21 3.07
CA LEU A 107 -2.44 -1.91 2.48
C LEU A 107 -2.19 -3.42 2.36
N LEU A 108 -1.03 -3.82 1.85
CA LEU A 108 -0.63 -5.23 1.74
C LEU A 108 -0.52 -5.90 3.12
N ALA A 109 0.07 -5.22 4.10
CA ALA A 109 0.19 -5.71 5.47
C ALA A 109 -1.20 -5.94 6.10
N LYS A 110 -2.15 -5.01 5.92
CA LYS A 110 -3.52 -5.11 6.44
C LYS A 110 -4.37 -6.18 5.76
N ILE A 111 -4.16 -6.42 4.46
CA ILE A 111 -4.77 -7.57 3.78
C ILE A 111 -4.25 -8.87 4.39
N GLY A 112 -2.98 -8.88 4.79
CA GLY A 112 -2.31 -10.01 5.41
C GLY A 112 -1.66 -10.92 4.37
N VAL A 113 -0.42 -11.30 4.64
CA VAL A 113 0.39 -12.17 3.77
C VAL A 113 -0.33 -13.48 3.46
N ASN A 114 -0.99 -14.08 4.45
CA ASN A 114 -1.71 -15.35 4.25
C ASN A 114 -2.85 -15.24 3.23
N ARG A 115 -3.50 -14.08 3.13
CA ARG A 115 -4.55 -13.86 2.12
C ARG A 115 -3.96 -13.54 0.74
N LEU A 116 -2.82 -12.84 0.70
CA LEU A 116 -2.10 -12.54 -0.55
C LEU A 116 -1.47 -13.79 -1.16
N CYS A 117 -0.89 -14.63 -0.31
CA CYS A 117 -0.08 -15.79 -0.67
C CYS A 117 -0.80 -17.12 -0.54
N GLY A 118 -2.06 -17.11 -0.08
CA GLY A 118 -2.92 -18.27 -0.14
C GLY A 118 -3.03 -18.82 -1.56
N GLU A 119 -3.29 -20.13 -1.63
CA GLU A 119 -3.47 -20.89 -2.86
C GLU A 119 -4.60 -20.32 -3.72
#